data_AF-A0A966KMR1-F1
#
_entry.id   AF-A0A966KMR1-F1
#
_cell.length_a   1.000
_cell.length_b   1.000
_cell.length_c   1.000
_cell.angle_alpha   90.00
_cell.angle_beta   90.00
_cell.angle_gamma   90.00
#
_symmetry.space_group_name_H-M   'P 1'
#
loop_
_entity.id
_entity.type
_entity.pdbx_description
1 polymer ?
#
loop_
_entity_poly.entity_id
_entity_poly.type
_entity_poly.pdbx_seq_one_letter_code
_entity_poly.pdbx_strand_id
1 'polypeptide(L)'
;MKAGAKVALTFRNLDASMPHNVAIVEPDRLTAIMDASMKLAASPEGLAKHYVPEDKGVIALSPVLQSGNSYVMYFRSPRTPGVYPYLCTYPGHWQVMQGKLIVE
;
A
#
# COMPACT_ATOMS: atom_id res chain seq x y z
N MET A 1 16.68 3.03 -3.42
CA MET A 1 15.97 3.52 -4.63
C MET A 1 16.23 5.01 -4.77
N LYS A 2 16.59 5.52 -5.94
CA LYS A 2 16.90 6.96 -6.10
C LYS A 2 15.70 7.86 -5.77
N ALA A 3 15.95 8.95 -5.06
CA ALA A 3 14.97 10.00 -4.79
C ALA A 3 14.42 10.64 -6.07
N GLY A 4 13.11 10.88 -6.12
CA GLY A 4 12.41 11.50 -7.26
C GLY A 4 12.37 10.68 -8.57
N ALA A 5 12.85 9.43 -8.55
CA ALA A 5 12.84 8.52 -9.69
C ALA A 5 11.42 8.22 -10.18
N LYS A 6 11.25 8.04 -11.49
CA LYS A 6 10.02 7.43 -12.03
C LYS A 6 10.08 5.92 -11.78
N VAL A 7 9.09 5.37 -11.11
CA VAL A 7 9.06 3.97 -10.68
C VAL A 7 7.87 3.28 -11.34
N ALA A 8 8.12 2.09 -11.89
CA ALA A 8 7.10 1.11 -12.24
C ALA A 8 7.27 -0.08 -11.29
N LEU A 9 6.38 -0.21 -10.31
CA LEU A 9 6.42 -1.29 -9.33
C LEU A 9 5.32 -2.30 -9.66
N THR A 10 5.71 -3.53 -9.96
CA THR A 10 4.76 -4.63 -10.17
C THR A 10 4.48 -5.32 -8.83
N PHE A 11 3.24 -5.28 -8.39
CA PHE A 11 2.75 -6.12 -7.31
C PHE A 11 2.06 -7.36 -7.90
N ARG A 12 2.45 -8.54 -7.43
CA ARG A 12 1.87 -9.82 -7.84
C ARG A 12 1.32 -10.54 -6.62
N ASN A 13 0.05 -10.90 -6.65
CA ASN A 13 -0.52 -11.74 -5.60
C ASN A 13 -0.30 -13.21 -5.97
N LEU A 14 0.67 -13.85 -5.33
CA LEU A 14 0.97 -15.28 -5.50
C LEU A 14 0.34 -16.16 -4.41
N ASP A 15 -0.37 -15.56 -3.45
CA ASP A 15 -1.12 -16.31 -2.44
C ASP A 15 -2.29 -17.04 -3.12
N ALA A 16 -2.44 -18.34 -2.87
CA ALA A 16 -3.43 -19.19 -3.52
C ALA A 16 -4.87 -18.95 -3.02
N SER A 17 -5.04 -18.30 -1.87
CA SER A 17 -6.33 -18.25 -1.16
C SER A 17 -6.74 -16.87 -0.69
N MET A 18 -5.79 -15.94 -0.55
CA MET A 18 -6.07 -14.63 0.05
C MET A 18 -5.95 -13.49 -0.95
N PRO A 19 -6.88 -12.53 -0.93
CA PRO A 19 -6.74 -11.27 -1.64
C PRO A 19 -5.73 -10.37 -0.93
N HIS A 20 -4.96 -9.61 -1.71
CA HIS A 20 -3.96 -8.69 -1.17
C HIS A 20 -3.89 -7.41 -2.00
N ASN A 21 -3.55 -6.30 -1.35
CA ASN A 21 -3.12 -5.09 -2.02
C ASN A 21 -1.76 -4.65 -1.45
N VAL A 22 -1.24 -3.54 -1.95
CA VAL A 22 -0.12 -2.85 -1.33
C VAL A 22 -0.34 -1.35 -1.42
N ALA A 23 -0.07 -0.64 -0.33
CA ALA A 23 0.05 0.80 -0.29
C ALA A 23 1.46 1.18 0.16
N ILE A 24 2.03 2.23 -0.43
CA ILE A 24 3.27 2.87 0.00
C ILE A 24 2.88 4.18 0.65
N VAL A 25 3.37 4.45 1.85
CA VAL A 25 2.90 5.57 2.68
C VAL A 25 4.04 6.42 3.22
N GLU A 26 3.71 7.66 3.57
CA GLU A 26 4.57 8.57 4.32
C GLU A 26 4.84 8.00 5.73
N PRO A 27 6.07 8.08 6.25
CA PRO A 27 6.44 7.39 7.49
C PRO A 27 5.66 7.88 8.72
N ASP A 28 5.39 9.18 8.79
CA ASP A 28 4.64 9.83 9.88
C ASP A 28 3.12 9.60 9.78
N ARG A 29 2.65 9.08 8.65
CA ARG A 29 1.22 8.77 8.41
C ARG A 29 0.86 7.31 8.62
N LEU A 30 1.84 6.42 8.81
CA LEU A 30 1.64 4.97 8.90
C LEU A 30 0.51 4.59 9.87
N THR A 31 0.60 5.01 11.13
CA THR A 31 -0.40 4.68 12.16
C THR A 31 -1.80 5.20 11.79
N ALA A 32 -1.89 6.46 11.35
CA ALA A 32 -3.17 7.07 10.99
C ALA A 32 -3.83 6.36 9.80
N ILE A 33 -3.06 5.97 8.80
CA ILE A 33 -3.54 5.24 7.63
C ILE A 33 -3.99 3.83 8.01
N MET A 34 -3.23 3.14 8.86
CA MET A 34 -3.62 1.81 9.35
C MET A 34 -4.94 1.86 10.14
N ASP A 35 -5.07 2.80 11.07
CA ASP A 35 -6.30 2.96 11.87
C ASP A 35 -7.50 3.29 10.98
N ALA A 36 -7.32 4.16 9.98
CA ALA A 36 -8.37 4.50 9.03
C ALA A 36 -8.73 3.34 8.08
N SER A 37 -7.75 2.53 7.67
CA SER A 37 -7.97 1.31 6.89
C SER A 37 -8.78 0.27 7.68
N MET A 38 -8.48 0.09 8.96
CA MET A 38 -9.27 -0.80 9.84
C MET A 38 -10.71 -0.32 10.00
N LYS A 39 -10.95 0.99 10.04
CA LYS A 39 -12.32 1.55 10.01
C LYS A 39 -13.01 1.29 8.68
N LEU A 40 -12.30 1.38 7.56
CA LEU A 40 -12.84 1.04 6.24
C LEU A 40 -13.22 -0.44 6.13
N ALA A 41 -12.56 -1.34 6.86
CA ALA A 41 -12.92 -2.76 6.89
C ALA A 41 -14.36 -3.00 7.35
N ALA A 42 -14.88 -2.14 8.24
CA ALA A 42 -16.25 -2.20 8.73
C ALA A 42 -17.25 -1.40 7.86
N SER A 43 -16.76 -0.67 6.84
CA SER A 43 -17.59 0.15 5.96
C SER A 43 -18.04 -0.67 4.73
N PRO A 44 -19.28 -0.47 4.24
CA PRO A 44 -19.70 -1.04 2.96
C PRO A 44 -18.84 -0.55 1.77
N GLU A 45 -18.13 0.57 1.93
CA GLU A 45 -17.22 1.12 0.92
C GLU A 45 -15.83 0.48 0.92
N GLY A 46 -15.51 -0.39 1.89
CA GLY A 46 -14.16 -0.89 2.11
C GLY A 46 -13.55 -1.51 0.84
N LEU A 47 -14.29 -2.40 0.18
CA LEU A 47 -13.82 -3.03 -1.06
C LEU A 47 -13.69 -2.03 -2.22
N ALA A 48 -14.65 -1.12 -2.36
CA ALA A 48 -14.65 -0.09 -3.41
C ALA A 48 -13.46 0.87 -3.29
N LYS A 49 -13.00 1.13 -2.05
CA LYS A 49 -11.80 1.89 -1.73
C LYS A 49 -10.54 1.03 -1.63
N HIS A 50 -10.63 -0.26 -1.96
CA HIS A 50 -9.53 -1.23 -1.82
C HIS A 50 -8.92 -1.24 -0.41
N TYR A 51 -9.70 -0.89 0.61
CA TYR A 51 -9.28 -0.72 1.99
C TYR A 51 -8.12 0.27 2.19
N VAL A 52 -7.92 1.19 1.24
CA VAL A 52 -6.97 2.30 1.35
C VAL A 52 -7.75 3.57 1.68
N PRO A 53 -7.51 4.24 2.82
CA PRO A 53 -8.15 5.50 3.15
C PRO A 53 -7.68 6.63 2.24
N GLU A 54 -8.55 7.61 2.02
CA GLU A 54 -8.16 8.87 1.41
C GLU A 54 -7.30 9.65 2.41
N ASP A 55 -5.98 9.57 2.23
CA ASP A 55 -4.99 10.24 3.07
C ASP A 55 -3.89 10.82 2.17
N LYS A 56 -3.45 12.05 2.46
CA LYS A 56 -2.38 12.71 1.70
C LYS A 56 -1.03 11.99 1.85
N GLY A 57 -0.89 11.14 2.85
CA GLY A 57 0.28 10.29 3.07
C GLY A 57 0.32 9.03 2.22
N VAL A 58 -0.69 8.72 1.41
CA VAL A 58 -0.62 7.58 0.47
C VAL A 58 0.13 8.02 -0.79
N ILE A 59 1.31 7.42 -1.01
CA ILE A 59 2.21 7.76 -2.13
C ILE A 59 1.82 6.98 -3.39
N ALA A 60 1.53 5.69 -3.23
CA ALA A 60 1.10 4.80 -4.30
C ALA A 60 0.29 3.65 -3.72
N LEU A 61 -0.63 3.09 -4.51
CA LEU A 61 -1.42 1.92 -4.11
C LEU A 61 -1.74 1.03 -5.30
N SER A 62 -1.94 -0.26 -5.02
CA SER A 62 -2.59 -1.19 -5.91
C SER A 62 -4.07 -1.35 -5.53
N PRO A 63 -4.95 -1.75 -6.46
CA PRO A 63 -6.23 -2.33 -6.06
C PRO A 63 -6.01 -3.61 -5.26
N VAL A 64 -7.08 -4.10 -4.62
CA VAL A 64 -7.11 -5.46 -4.07
C VAL A 64 -7.05 -6.46 -5.22
N LEU A 65 -6.00 -7.28 -5.22
CA LEU A 65 -5.77 -8.33 -6.20
C LEU A 65 -6.20 -9.67 -5.65
N GLN A 66 -6.98 -10.40 -6.44
CA GLN A 66 -7.25 -11.82 -6.22
C GLN A 66 -6.01 -12.67 -6.53
N SER A 67 -6.04 -13.94 -6.12
CA SER A 67 -4.97 -14.90 -6.36
C SER A 67 -4.56 -14.94 -7.84
N GLY A 68 -3.25 -14.96 -8.11
CA GLY A 68 -2.67 -15.03 -9.45
C GLY A 68 -2.64 -13.69 -10.21
N ASN A 69 -3.35 -12.66 -9.74
CA ASN A 69 -3.39 -11.37 -10.43
C ASN A 69 -2.17 -10.49 -10.12
N SER A 70 -1.91 -9.56 -11.03
CA SER A 70 -0.81 -8.60 -10.92
C SER A 70 -1.27 -7.18 -11.29
N TYR A 71 -0.61 -6.17 -10.73
CA TYR A 71 -0.85 -4.77 -11.02
C TYR A 71 0.46 -3.99 -11.04
N VAL A 72 0.58 -3.04 -11.98
CA VAL A 72 1.74 -2.15 -12.07
C VAL A 72 1.35 -0.76 -11.57
N MET A 73 1.97 -0.34 -10.48
CA MET A 73 1.87 1.03 -10.00
C MET A 73 2.93 1.89 -10.67
N TYR A 74 2.51 3.02 -11.23
CA TYR A 74 3.40 4.04 -11.75
C TYR A 74 3.37 5.25 -10.82
N PHE A 75 4.51 5.58 -10.23
CA PHE A 75 4.62 6.71 -9.30
C PHE A 75 6.00 7.34 -9.38
N ARG A 76 6.15 8.52 -8.78
CA ARG A 76 7.47 9.09 -8.51
C ARG A 76 7.86 8.73 -7.09
N SER A 77 9.06 8.20 -6.91
CA SER A 77 9.58 8.01 -5.56
C SER A 77 9.65 9.35 -4.82
N PRO A 78 9.52 9.33 -3.49
CA PRO A 78 9.71 10.52 -2.67
C PRO A 78 11.02 11.24 -3.00
N ARG A 79 11.00 12.57 -2.90
CA ARG A 79 12.20 13.39 -3.14
C ARG A 79 13.12 13.46 -1.92
N THR A 80 12.58 13.17 -0.75
CA THR A 80 13.34 13.14 0.50
C THR A 80 13.89 11.73 0.68
N PRO A 81 15.20 11.56 0.84
CA PRO A 81 15.78 10.28 1.25
C PRO A 81 15.21 9.83 2.59
N GLY A 82 14.95 8.53 2.74
CA GLY A 82 14.30 8.01 3.94
C GLY A 82 13.74 6.60 3.77
N VAL A 83 13.07 6.14 4.82
CA VAL A 83 12.45 4.82 4.88
C VAL A 83 10.94 4.98 4.82
N TYR A 84 10.35 4.55 3.71
CA TYR A 84 8.92 4.66 3.44
C TYR A 84 8.26 3.30 3.63
N PRO A 85 7.32 3.15 4.57
CA PRO A 85 6.62 1.89 4.76
C PRO A 85 5.79 1.52 3.52
N TYR A 86 5.76 0.23 3.21
CA TYR A 86 4.71 -0.34 2.37
C TYR A 86 4.01 -1.45 3.13
N LEU A 87 2.70 -1.61 2.91
CA LEU A 87 1.87 -2.54 3.68
C LEU A 87 0.66 -3.00 2.88
N CYS A 88 0.17 -4.20 3.19
CA CYS A 88 -1.14 -4.67 2.75
C CYS A 88 -2.20 -4.07 3.67
N THR A 89 -3.14 -3.31 3.11
CA THR A 89 -4.23 -2.68 3.87
C THR A 89 -5.52 -3.50 3.82
N TYR A 90 -5.50 -4.68 3.19
CA TYR A 90 -6.59 -5.63 3.35
C TYR A 90 -6.78 -5.96 4.85
N PRO A 91 -8.02 -6.05 5.35
CA PRO A 91 -8.28 -6.08 6.79
C PRO A 91 -7.42 -7.08 7.58
N GLY A 92 -6.65 -6.57 8.54
CA GLY A 92 -5.77 -7.36 9.41
C GLY A 92 -4.41 -7.76 8.81
N HIS A 93 -4.20 -7.70 7.49
CA HIS A 93 -2.98 -8.22 6.86
C HIS A 93 -1.72 -7.43 7.21
N TRP A 94 -1.83 -6.11 7.42
CA TRP A 94 -0.71 -5.22 7.72
C TRP A 94 0.12 -5.64 8.95
N GLN A 95 -0.48 -6.38 9.89
CA GLN A 95 0.18 -6.84 11.11
C GLN A 95 1.42 -7.69 10.81
N VAL A 96 1.42 -8.38 9.67
CA VAL A 96 2.52 -9.22 9.20
C VAL A 96 3.02 -8.77 7.83
N MET A 97 2.12 -8.35 6.93
CA MET A 97 2.46 -7.94 5.57
C MET A 97 2.80 -6.45 5.50
N GLN A 98 4.01 -6.14 5.92
CA GLN A 98 4.60 -4.81 5.78
C GLN A 98 6.10 -4.91 5.44
N GLY A 99 6.65 -3.84 4.88
CA GLY A 99 8.06 -3.74 4.59
C GLY A 99 8.50 -2.30 4.41
N LYS A 100 9.76 -2.13 3.99
CA LYS A 100 10.43 -0.83 3.92
C LYS A 100 10.94 -0.57 2.51
N LEU A 101 10.51 0.55 1.94
CA LEU A 101 11.08 1.11 0.72
C LEU A 101 12.14 2.14 1.11
N ILE A 102 13.41 1.85 0.81
CA ILE A 102 14.53 2.74 1.12
C ILE A 102 14.75 3.68 -0.09
N VAL A 103 14.63 4.98 0.17
CA VAL A 103 14.89 6.05 -0.79
C VAL A 103 16.22 6.72 -0.44
N GLU A 104 17.09 6.87 -1.44
CA GLU A 104 18.45 7.42 -1.33
C GLU A 104 18.73 8.48 -2.40
#